data_AF-A0A067C6C2-F1
#
_entry.id   AF-A0A067C6C2-F1
#
_cell.length_a   1.000
_cell.length_b   1.000
_cell.length_c   1.000
_cell.angle_alpha   90.00
_cell.angle_beta   90.00
_cell.angle_gamma   90.00
#
_symmetry.space_group_name_H-M   'P 1'
#
loop_
_entity.id
_entity.type
_entity.pdbx_description
1 polymer ?
#
loop_
_entity_poly.entity_id
_entity_poly.type
_entity_poly.pdbx_seq_one_letter_code
_entity_poly.pdbx_strand_id
1 'polypeptide(L)'
;MPGVQRAAFGARTNPTERINQAIEAQDWDGAQAALNVIGNDGFRERYIKSEDQAMKSRHFKFRNNSIYVVEMSGGLHGDIANGIDDAIKEATRPEATGTNHRVLKGHRNAYVDTTHKLAACKLPKLEPDCSFGPARHIGAIKPAHLRWNEFYTLKVEVGVNEGWRSMNCKVVQYCAVPGLRYVLCVFVSPDMEVRQCKLFSITNNELEGPDPALVQPIRITATSRIMLDARRLLALSDELALPGRFPAEVSFDISSPDLGRRLALHED
;
A
#
# COMPACT_ATOMS: atom_id res chain seq x y z
N MET A 1 45.46 3.02 -42.42
CA MET A 1 45.50 3.14 -40.94
C MET A 1 46.02 4.52 -40.59
N PRO A 2 45.55 5.25 -39.57
CA PRO A 2 44.29 5.17 -38.79
C PRO A 2 43.55 6.55 -38.85
N GLY A 3 42.37 6.82 -38.29
CA GLY A 3 41.41 6.07 -37.49
C GLY A 3 40.33 7.08 -37.11
N VAL A 4 39.11 6.92 -37.64
CA VAL A 4 37.94 7.66 -37.14
C VAL A 4 37.62 7.05 -35.79
N GLN A 5 37.96 7.77 -34.72
CA GLN A 5 37.61 7.41 -33.36
C GLN A 5 36.10 7.56 -33.23
N ARG A 6 35.37 6.49 -33.55
CA ARG A 6 34.02 6.28 -33.04
C ARG A 6 34.14 6.29 -31.53
N ALA A 7 33.79 7.42 -30.92
CA ALA A 7 33.46 7.45 -29.49
C ALA A 7 32.41 6.35 -29.28
N ALA A 8 32.82 5.34 -28.52
CA ALA A 8 31.95 4.25 -28.14
C ALA A 8 30.70 4.86 -27.52
N PHE A 9 29.54 4.57 -28.11
CA PHE A 9 28.27 4.66 -27.40
C PHE A 9 28.40 3.69 -26.23
N GLY A 10 28.87 4.19 -25.09
CA GLY A 10 28.90 3.46 -23.83
C GLY A 10 27.51 2.88 -23.62
N ALA A 11 27.47 1.58 -23.32
CA ALA A 11 26.25 0.83 -23.06
C ALA A 11 25.31 1.71 -22.21
N ARG A 12 24.15 2.07 -22.76
CA ARG A 12 23.15 2.88 -22.07
C ARG A 12 22.71 2.08 -20.83
N THR A 13 23.34 2.33 -19.70
CA THR A 13 22.92 1.80 -18.40
C THR A 13 21.45 2.14 -18.21
N ASN A 14 20.69 1.17 -17.71
CA ASN A 14 19.25 1.31 -17.56
C ASN A 14 18.99 2.55 -16.68
N PRO A 15 18.11 3.49 -17.09
CA PRO A 15 17.85 4.68 -16.28
C PRO A 15 17.44 4.37 -14.83
N THR A 16 16.80 3.22 -14.56
CA THR A 16 16.53 2.75 -13.19
C THR A 16 17.81 2.44 -12.41
N GLU A 17 18.80 1.79 -13.03
CA GLU A 17 20.11 1.51 -12.40
C GLU A 17 20.85 2.81 -12.08
N ARG A 18 20.82 3.78 -13.00
CA ARG A 18 21.47 5.09 -12.77
C ARG A 18 20.87 5.85 -11.59
N ILE A 19 19.55 5.80 -11.43
CA ILE A 19 18.87 6.43 -10.30
C ILE A 19 19.16 5.67 -9.01
N ASN A 20 19.13 4.33 -9.03
CA ASN A 20 19.48 3.54 -7.85
C ASN A 20 20.93 3.81 -7.41
N GLN A 21 21.87 3.86 -8.34
CA GLN A 21 23.27 4.21 -8.07
C GLN A 21 23.41 5.62 -7.50
N ALA A 22 22.69 6.60 -8.05
CA ALA A 22 22.70 7.97 -7.54
C ALA A 22 22.09 8.05 -6.13
N ILE A 23 21.01 7.32 -5.86
CA ILE A 23 20.40 7.22 -4.52
C ILE A 23 21.36 6.56 -3.53
N GLU A 24 21.96 5.43 -3.90
CA GLU A 24 22.93 4.71 -3.07
C GLU A 24 24.14 5.59 -2.74
N ALA A 25 24.57 6.42 -3.70
CA ALA A 25 25.64 7.40 -3.51
C ALA A 25 25.18 8.71 -2.84
N GLN A 26 23.88 8.85 -2.52
CA GLN A 26 23.27 10.10 -2.02
C GLN A 26 23.47 11.32 -2.94
N ASP A 27 23.68 11.07 -4.23
CA ASP A 27 23.84 12.07 -5.27
C ASP A 27 22.48 12.48 -5.84
N TRP A 28 21.83 13.42 -5.16
CA TRP A 28 20.48 13.90 -5.53
C TRP A 28 20.46 14.66 -6.86
N ASP A 29 21.55 15.36 -7.18
CA ASP A 29 21.70 16.03 -8.48
C ASP A 29 21.86 15.00 -9.61
N GLY A 30 22.62 13.93 -9.36
CA GLY A 30 22.73 12.77 -10.25
C GLY A 30 21.40 12.06 -10.45
N ALA A 31 20.60 11.89 -9.40
CA ALA A 31 19.26 11.33 -9.48
C ALA A 31 18.33 12.22 -10.34
N GLN A 32 18.35 13.54 -10.11
CA GLN A 32 17.55 14.50 -10.89
C GLN A 32 18.01 14.60 -12.35
N ALA A 33 19.31 14.52 -12.63
CA ALA A 33 19.87 14.51 -13.98
C ALA A 33 19.50 13.23 -14.74
N ALA A 34 19.46 12.08 -14.06
CA ALA A 34 19.00 10.82 -14.65
C ALA A 34 17.50 10.85 -14.99
N LEU A 35 16.70 11.63 -14.26
CA LEU A 35 15.29 11.87 -14.55
C LEU A 35 15.06 12.81 -15.74
N ASN A 36 15.87 13.86 -15.86
CA ASN A 36 15.69 14.97 -16.81
C ASN A 36 16.21 14.70 -18.25
N VAL A 37 16.33 13.43 -18.66
CA VAL A 37 16.78 13.10 -20.03
C VAL A 37 15.69 13.43 -21.05
N ILE A 38 16.01 14.21 -22.10
CA ILE A 38 15.08 14.62 -23.16
C ILE A 38 14.61 13.38 -23.96
N GLY A 39 13.29 13.20 -24.11
CA GLY A 39 12.64 12.02 -24.70
C GLY A 39 12.19 10.96 -23.69
N ASN A 40 12.09 11.32 -22.41
CA ASN A 40 11.78 10.45 -21.28
C ASN A 40 10.38 10.71 -20.69
N ASP A 41 9.44 11.09 -21.54
CA ASP A 41 8.08 11.59 -21.23
C ASP A 41 7.17 10.52 -20.58
N GLY A 42 7.68 9.29 -20.41
CA GLY A 42 7.02 8.16 -19.75
C GLY A 42 7.85 7.51 -18.64
N PHE A 43 8.89 8.18 -18.11
CA PHE A 43 9.75 7.60 -17.08
C PHE A 43 9.06 7.37 -15.74
N ARG A 44 8.15 8.27 -15.37
CA ARG A 44 7.24 8.12 -14.22
C ARG A 44 6.61 6.73 -14.22
N GLU A 45 6.18 6.26 -15.39
CA GLU A 45 5.64 4.92 -15.54
C GLU A 45 6.71 3.84 -15.55
N ARG A 46 7.95 4.08 -16.00
CA ARG A 46 9.01 3.05 -16.07
C ARG A 46 9.71 2.80 -14.73
N TYR A 47 9.93 3.83 -13.91
CA TYR A 47 10.47 3.67 -12.55
C TYR A 47 9.43 3.01 -11.66
N ILE A 48 8.21 3.58 -11.52
CA ILE A 48 7.11 2.98 -10.74
C ILE A 48 6.65 1.61 -11.31
N LYS A 49 6.97 1.25 -12.56
CA LYS A 49 6.71 -0.10 -13.10
C LYS A 49 7.57 -1.19 -12.48
N SER A 50 8.46 -0.89 -11.53
CA SER A 50 9.14 -1.88 -10.71
C SER A 50 8.98 -1.59 -9.22
N GLU A 51 9.08 -2.62 -8.38
CA GLU A 51 9.38 -2.45 -6.96
C GLU A 51 10.79 -2.96 -6.64
N ASP A 52 11.56 -3.42 -7.64
CA ASP A 52 12.95 -3.85 -7.50
C ASP A 52 13.93 -2.65 -7.48
N GLN A 53 13.43 -1.44 -7.24
CA GLN A 53 14.24 -0.22 -7.16
C GLN A 53 14.72 0.05 -5.72
N ALA A 54 15.77 0.87 -5.59
CA ALA A 54 16.44 1.13 -4.32
C ALA A 54 15.50 1.76 -3.27
N MET A 55 14.57 2.61 -3.70
CA MET A 55 13.51 3.14 -2.83
C MET A 55 12.15 2.60 -3.27
N LYS A 56 11.35 2.08 -2.35
CA LYS A 56 10.01 1.52 -2.63
C LYS A 56 8.95 2.60 -2.89
N SER A 57 7.88 2.30 -3.64
CA SER A 57 6.83 3.28 -3.97
C SER A 57 6.16 3.93 -2.76
N ARG A 58 6.18 3.27 -1.60
CA ARG A 58 5.73 3.84 -0.32
C ARG A 58 6.61 4.99 0.19
N HIS A 59 7.88 5.07 -0.22
CA HIS A 59 8.85 6.04 0.30
C HIS A 59 9.03 7.29 -0.58
N PHE A 60 8.57 7.26 -1.83
CA PHE A 60 8.74 8.38 -2.77
C PHE A 60 7.48 8.71 -3.57
N LYS A 61 7.45 9.91 -4.14
CA LYS A 61 6.44 10.35 -5.10
C LYS A 61 7.04 11.07 -6.26
N PHE A 62 6.36 10.99 -7.38
CA PHE A 62 6.59 11.86 -8.52
C PHE A 62 5.55 12.98 -8.55
N ARG A 63 6.02 14.23 -8.59
CA ARG A 63 5.17 15.42 -8.82
C ARG A 63 5.92 16.39 -9.71
N ASN A 64 5.25 16.94 -10.72
CA ASN A 64 5.79 17.98 -11.61
C ASN A 64 7.20 17.66 -12.14
N ASN A 65 7.43 16.42 -12.62
CA ASN A 65 8.73 15.94 -13.11
C ASN A 65 9.87 15.80 -12.06
N SER A 66 9.57 15.88 -10.76
CA SER A 66 10.52 15.68 -9.66
C SER A 66 10.15 14.48 -8.79
N ILE A 67 11.18 13.80 -8.24
CA ILE A 67 11.02 12.82 -7.16
C ILE A 67 11.04 13.56 -5.82
N TYR A 68 10.07 13.25 -4.97
CA TYR A 68 10.02 13.66 -3.58
C TYR A 68 10.12 12.41 -2.72
N VAL A 69 11.08 12.35 -1.80
CA VAL A 69 10.99 11.42 -0.67
C VAL A 69 9.83 11.89 0.19
N VAL A 70 8.83 11.04 0.37
CA VAL A 70 7.62 11.42 1.12
C VAL A 70 7.59 10.80 2.49
N GLU A 71 8.26 9.67 2.65
CA GLU A 71 8.29 8.95 3.91
C GLU A 71 9.53 8.07 3.96
N MET A 72 10.47 8.38 4.86
CA MET A 72 11.42 7.36 5.32
C MET A 72 10.76 6.71 6.53
N SER A 73 10.47 5.41 6.45
CA SER A 73 9.79 4.69 7.53
C SER A 73 10.68 4.68 8.78
N GLY A 74 10.41 5.60 9.70
CA GLY A 74 10.98 5.61 11.04
C GLY A 74 10.27 4.62 11.97
N GLY A 75 10.78 4.45 13.19
CA GLY A 75 10.22 3.52 14.18
C GLY A 75 8.72 3.69 14.39
N LEU A 76 8.26 4.94 14.57
CA LEU A 76 6.84 5.26 14.77
C LEU A 76 5.94 4.74 13.63
N HIS A 77 6.34 4.96 12.37
CA HIS A 77 5.58 4.45 11.21
C HIS A 77 5.46 2.93 11.24
N GLY A 78 6.59 2.26 11.47
CA GLY A 78 6.65 0.80 11.54
C GLY A 78 5.78 0.24 12.67
N ASP A 79 5.82 0.87 13.84
CA ASP A 79 5.02 0.47 15.00
C ASP A 79 3.52 0.66 14.75
N ILE A 80 3.11 1.76 14.09
CA ILE A 80 1.71 1.97 13.71
C ILE A 80 1.23 0.90 12.73
N ALA A 81 1.99 0.67 11.65
CA ALA A 81 1.64 -0.31 10.64
C ALA A 81 1.53 -1.73 11.24
N ASN A 82 2.50 -2.11 12.09
CA ASN A 82 2.48 -3.40 12.79
C ASN A 82 1.29 -3.51 13.75
N GLY A 83 1.00 -2.46 14.52
CA GLY A 83 -0.14 -2.44 15.44
C GLY A 83 -1.47 -2.63 14.73
N ILE A 84 -1.67 -2.01 13.57
CA ILE A 84 -2.87 -2.20 12.74
C ILE A 84 -2.91 -3.63 12.18
N ASP A 85 -1.78 -4.14 11.69
CA ASP A 85 -1.67 -5.52 11.17
C ASP A 85 -2.06 -6.56 12.23
N ASP A 86 -1.55 -6.39 13.45
CA ASP A 86 -1.84 -7.26 14.58
C ASP A 86 -3.30 -7.14 15.04
N ALA A 87 -3.85 -5.92 15.10
CA ALA A 87 -5.25 -5.70 15.47
C ALA A 87 -6.22 -6.41 14.49
N ILE A 88 -5.96 -6.31 13.18
CA ILE A 88 -6.77 -7.02 12.17
C ILE A 88 -6.62 -8.53 12.32
N LYS A 89 -5.39 -9.03 12.47
CA LYS A 89 -5.14 -10.48 12.64
C LYS A 89 -5.76 -11.05 13.90
N GLU A 90 -5.82 -10.28 14.97
CA GLU A 90 -6.46 -10.67 16.23
C GLU A 90 -7.97 -10.71 16.06
N ALA A 91 -8.57 -9.68 15.45
CA ALA A 91 -10.01 -9.64 15.17
C ALA A 91 -10.47 -10.76 14.22
N THR A 92 -9.58 -11.27 13.36
CA THR A 92 -9.88 -12.35 12.41
C THR A 92 -9.12 -13.65 12.69
N ARG A 93 -8.66 -13.88 13.92
CA ARG A 93 -7.97 -15.14 14.27
C ARG A 93 -8.95 -16.32 14.30
N PRO A 94 -8.49 -17.55 14.03
CA PRO A 94 -9.35 -18.72 13.93
C PRO A 94 -10.25 -18.94 15.16
N GLU A 95 -9.73 -18.71 16.36
CA GLU A 95 -10.44 -18.87 17.63
C GLU A 95 -11.58 -17.85 17.78
N ALA A 96 -11.32 -16.59 17.39
CA ALA A 96 -12.30 -15.51 17.43
C ALA A 96 -13.42 -15.72 16.40
N THR A 97 -13.07 -16.24 15.23
CA THR A 97 -14.00 -16.47 14.13
C THR A 97 -14.60 -17.87 14.11
N GLY A 98 -14.21 -18.76 15.02
CA GLY A 98 -14.64 -20.16 15.03
C GLY A 98 -14.30 -20.91 13.73
N THR A 99 -13.15 -20.59 13.12
CA THR A 99 -12.65 -21.28 11.91
C THR A 99 -11.46 -22.16 12.28
N ASN A 100 -11.14 -23.17 11.46
CA ASN A 100 -9.99 -24.04 11.71
C ASN A 100 -8.65 -23.38 11.34
N HIS A 101 -8.69 -22.40 10.42
CA HIS A 101 -7.54 -21.69 9.88
C HIS A 101 -7.90 -20.22 9.64
N ARG A 102 -6.89 -19.37 9.41
CA ARG A 102 -7.10 -17.96 9.02
C ARG A 102 -7.75 -17.90 7.64
N VAL A 103 -8.95 -17.33 7.62
CA VAL A 103 -9.75 -17.13 6.39
C VAL A 103 -9.51 -15.77 5.74
N LEU A 104 -9.04 -14.79 6.51
CA LEU A 104 -8.42 -13.55 6.03
C LEU A 104 -6.91 -13.64 6.26
N LYS A 105 -6.12 -13.49 5.20
CA LYS A 105 -4.66 -13.62 5.23
C LYS A 105 -4.01 -12.25 5.14
N GLY A 106 -3.07 -11.97 6.04
CA GLY A 106 -2.20 -10.80 5.95
C GLY A 106 -1.04 -11.04 4.99
N HIS A 107 -0.76 -10.05 4.16
CA HIS A 107 0.30 -10.05 3.14
C HIS A 107 1.27 -8.87 3.30
N ARG A 108 1.18 -8.11 4.42
CA ARG A 108 2.03 -6.95 4.73
C ARG A 108 2.09 -5.97 3.56
N ASN A 109 3.28 -5.53 3.15
CA ASN A 109 3.50 -4.56 2.09
C ASN A 109 3.41 -5.13 0.66
N ALA A 110 2.72 -6.25 0.44
CA ALA A 110 2.62 -6.83 -0.89
C ALA A 110 1.81 -5.93 -1.86
N TYR A 111 2.42 -5.64 -3.00
CA TYR A 111 1.77 -5.04 -4.17
C TYR A 111 1.25 -6.12 -5.12
N VAL A 112 0.39 -5.73 -6.06
CA VAL A 112 -0.12 -6.65 -7.10
C VAL A 112 0.86 -6.68 -8.27
N ASP A 113 1.51 -7.82 -8.51
CA ASP A 113 2.53 -7.95 -9.55
C ASP A 113 1.97 -8.39 -10.91
N THR A 114 1.57 -7.42 -11.72
CA THR A 114 1.14 -7.67 -13.11
C THR A 114 2.27 -7.53 -14.14
N THR A 115 3.55 -7.67 -13.75
CA THR A 115 4.68 -7.47 -14.68
C THR A 115 4.64 -8.41 -15.89
N HIS A 116 4.18 -9.64 -15.66
CA HIS A 116 4.05 -10.69 -16.68
C HIS A 116 2.80 -10.54 -17.57
N LYS A 117 1.95 -9.53 -17.33
CA LYS A 117 0.72 -9.29 -18.08
C LYS A 117 0.95 -8.34 -19.26
N LEU A 118 0.03 -8.38 -20.23
CA LEU A 118 -0.04 -7.42 -21.34
C LEU A 118 -0.15 -5.98 -20.81
N ALA A 119 0.33 -5.01 -21.58
CA ALA A 119 0.36 -3.61 -21.18
C ALA A 119 -1.02 -3.07 -20.74
N ALA A 120 -2.09 -3.44 -21.45
CA ALA A 120 -3.47 -3.05 -21.14
C ALA A 120 -4.00 -3.63 -19.81
N CYS A 121 -3.33 -4.64 -19.25
CA CYS A 121 -3.70 -5.30 -17.99
C CYS A 121 -2.74 -4.96 -16.85
N LYS A 122 -1.81 -4.02 -17.04
CA LYS A 122 -0.89 -3.60 -15.99
C LYS A 122 -1.61 -2.75 -14.96
N LEU A 123 -1.47 -3.12 -13.70
CA LEU A 123 -2.00 -2.39 -12.56
C LEU A 123 -0.94 -1.47 -11.97
N PRO A 124 -1.37 -0.44 -11.20
CA PRO A 124 -0.44 0.35 -10.39
C PRO A 124 0.37 -0.56 -9.46
N LYS A 125 1.70 -0.47 -9.52
CA LYS A 125 2.58 -1.09 -8.52
C LYS A 125 2.69 -0.13 -7.34
N LEU A 126 1.89 -0.42 -6.33
CA LEU A 126 1.82 0.34 -5.09
C LEU A 126 2.01 -0.63 -3.93
N GLU A 127 3.11 -0.47 -3.20
CA GLU A 127 3.35 -1.14 -1.92
C GLU A 127 2.53 -0.43 -0.83
N PRO A 128 1.53 -1.11 -0.21
CA PRO A 128 0.85 -0.58 0.97
C PRO A 128 1.72 -0.79 2.21
N ASP A 129 1.26 -0.30 3.37
CA ASP A 129 1.84 -0.68 4.65
C ASP A 129 1.35 -2.05 5.10
N CYS A 130 0.07 -2.34 4.88
CA CYS A 130 -0.52 -3.66 5.09
C CYS A 130 -1.53 -4.01 3.99
N SER A 131 -1.67 -5.30 3.70
CA SER A 131 -2.64 -5.82 2.75
C SER A 131 -3.22 -7.14 3.24
N PHE A 132 -4.50 -7.35 2.93
CA PHE A 132 -5.23 -8.55 3.36
C PHE A 132 -6.09 -9.09 2.24
N GLY A 133 -6.22 -10.40 2.18
CA GLY A 133 -7.02 -11.10 1.16
C GLY A 133 -7.63 -12.39 1.66
N PRO A 134 -8.71 -12.86 1.02
CA PRO A 134 -9.39 -14.07 1.43
C PRO A 134 -8.58 -15.34 1.14
N ALA A 135 -8.77 -16.37 1.96
CA ALA A 135 -8.23 -17.69 1.71
C ALA A 135 -8.90 -18.35 0.49
N ARG A 136 -8.14 -19.13 -0.28
CA ARG A 136 -8.65 -19.81 -1.48
C ARG A 136 -9.83 -20.76 -1.22
N HIS A 137 -9.88 -21.40 -0.05
CA HIS A 137 -10.80 -22.51 0.23
C HIS A 137 -12.18 -22.07 0.75
N ILE A 138 -12.42 -20.77 0.95
CA ILE A 138 -13.68 -20.28 1.54
C ILE A 138 -14.73 -19.87 0.49
N GLY A 139 -14.51 -20.15 -0.79
CA GLY A 139 -15.46 -19.79 -1.86
C GLY A 139 -15.42 -18.32 -2.28
N ALA A 140 -14.33 -17.60 -1.98
CA ALA A 140 -14.17 -16.20 -2.37
C ALA A 140 -14.14 -16.02 -3.91
N ILE A 141 -14.81 -14.97 -4.38
CA ILE A 141 -14.92 -14.60 -5.79
C ILE A 141 -13.66 -13.81 -6.18
N LYS A 142 -12.63 -14.53 -6.62
CA LYS A 142 -11.38 -13.93 -7.09
C LYS A 142 -11.54 -13.39 -8.52
N PRO A 143 -11.10 -12.15 -8.81
CA PRO A 143 -10.97 -11.66 -10.19
C PRO A 143 -10.15 -12.60 -11.07
N ALA A 144 -10.59 -12.85 -12.30
CA ALA A 144 -10.01 -13.85 -13.19
C ALA A 144 -8.50 -13.63 -13.44
N HIS A 145 -8.07 -12.38 -13.56
CA HIS A 145 -6.71 -12.04 -13.96
C HIS A 145 -5.67 -12.03 -12.84
N LEU A 146 -6.09 -12.15 -11.57
CA LEU A 146 -5.21 -12.13 -10.40
C LEU A 146 -4.81 -13.53 -9.94
N ARG A 147 -3.60 -13.70 -9.41
CA ARG A 147 -3.25 -14.92 -8.64
C ARG A 147 -3.83 -14.82 -7.23
N TRP A 148 -4.04 -15.95 -6.56
CA TRP A 148 -4.57 -15.95 -5.18
C TRP A 148 -3.66 -15.22 -4.19
N ASN A 149 -2.34 -15.28 -4.37
CA ASN A 149 -1.39 -14.56 -3.52
C ASN A 149 -1.29 -13.06 -3.85
N GLU A 150 -2.03 -12.57 -4.84
CA GLU A 150 -2.13 -11.17 -5.27
C GLU A 150 -3.55 -10.61 -5.09
N PHE A 151 -4.49 -11.44 -4.63
CA PHE A 151 -5.87 -11.03 -4.44
C PHE A 151 -6.06 -10.44 -3.06
N TYR A 152 -6.10 -9.11 -3.00
CA TYR A 152 -6.28 -8.35 -1.77
C TYR A 152 -7.62 -7.62 -1.79
N THR A 153 -8.35 -7.69 -0.68
CA THR A 153 -9.64 -7.03 -0.46
C THR A 153 -9.51 -5.81 0.45
N LEU A 154 -8.42 -5.70 1.22
CA LEU A 154 -8.11 -4.55 2.06
C LEU A 154 -6.65 -4.13 1.87
N LYS A 155 -6.42 -2.82 1.77
CA LYS A 155 -5.10 -2.20 1.89
C LYS A 155 -5.10 -1.13 2.99
N VAL A 156 -3.97 -0.98 3.65
CA VAL A 156 -3.74 -0.01 4.71
C VAL A 156 -2.58 0.90 4.31
N GLU A 157 -2.77 2.20 4.49
CA GLU A 157 -1.75 3.24 4.34
C GLU A 157 -1.62 3.98 5.66
N VAL A 158 -0.41 4.13 6.14
CA VAL A 158 -0.04 4.92 7.30
C VAL A 158 0.75 6.11 6.79
N GLY A 159 0.39 7.31 7.25
CA GLY A 159 1.16 8.51 6.97
C GLY A 159 1.59 9.17 8.27
N VAL A 160 2.90 9.20 8.52
CA VAL A 160 3.50 9.99 9.61
C VAL A 160 4.07 11.30 9.06
N ASN A 161 4.92 11.16 8.05
CA ASN A 161 5.45 12.30 7.29
C ASN A 161 4.63 12.55 6.02
N GLU A 162 3.82 11.56 5.64
CA GLU A 162 2.94 11.62 4.49
C GLU A 162 1.56 12.21 4.85
N GLY A 163 1.20 13.34 4.23
CA GLY A 163 -0.09 14.00 4.47
C GLY A 163 -1.23 13.51 3.59
N TRP A 164 -2.47 13.91 3.93
CA TRP A 164 -3.71 13.47 3.27
C TRP A 164 -3.73 13.56 1.75
N ARG A 165 -3.16 14.63 1.16
CA ARG A 165 -3.10 14.80 -0.30
C ARG A 165 -2.44 13.59 -0.97
N SER A 166 -1.43 13.02 -0.35
CA SER A 166 -0.79 11.80 -0.82
C SER A 166 -1.75 10.62 -0.81
N MET A 167 -2.23 10.29 0.39
CA MET A 167 -2.95 9.06 0.63
C MET A 167 -4.21 9.05 -0.20
N ASN A 168 -4.86 10.21 -0.36
CA ASN A 168 -5.97 10.42 -1.29
C ASN A 168 -5.60 10.04 -2.74
N CYS A 169 -4.42 10.44 -3.25
CA CYS A 169 -3.96 10.04 -4.58
C CYS A 169 -3.66 8.55 -4.70
N LYS A 170 -3.20 7.89 -3.62
CA LYS A 170 -3.03 6.42 -3.61
C LYS A 170 -4.38 5.71 -3.65
N VAL A 171 -5.38 6.19 -2.90
CA VAL A 171 -6.76 5.65 -2.89
C VAL A 171 -7.36 5.66 -4.30
N VAL A 172 -7.21 6.76 -5.04
CA VAL A 172 -7.69 6.85 -6.44
C VAL A 172 -6.99 5.81 -7.34
N GLN A 173 -5.68 5.60 -7.16
CA GLN A 173 -4.97 4.57 -7.93
C GLN A 173 -5.37 3.15 -7.52
N TYR A 174 -5.67 2.92 -6.25
CA TYR A 174 -6.15 1.64 -5.75
C TYR A 174 -7.50 1.24 -6.30
N CYS A 175 -8.33 2.19 -6.74
CA CYS A 175 -9.57 1.90 -7.45
C CYS A 175 -9.31 1.03 -8.70
N ALA A 176 -8.16 1.17 -9.37
CA ALA A 176 -7.82 0.33 -10.52
C ALA A 176 -7.53 -1.14 -10.17
N VAL A 177 -7.33 -1.49 -8.89
CA VAL A 177 -6.96 -2.85 -8.47
C VAL A 177 -8.21 -3.74 -8.35
N PRO A 178 -8.35 -4.79 -9.18
CA PRO A 178 -9.55 -5.62 -9.19
C PRO A 178 -9.79 -6.32 -7.86
N GLY A 179 -11.03 -6.25 -7.38
CA GLY A 179 -11.48 -6.98 -6.19
C GLY A 179 -11.07 -6.36 -4.86
N LEU A 180 -10.35 -5.24 -4.86
CA LEU A 180 -10.13 -4.43 -3.67
C LEU A 180 -11.47 -3.86 -3.18
N ARG A 181 -11.74 -3.95 -1.88
CA ARG A 181 -13.01 -3.52 -1.27
C ARG A 181 -12.84 -2.35 -0.32
N TYR A 182 -11.69 -2.28 0.34
CA TYR A 182 -11.42 -1.27 1.34
C TYR A 182 -10.00 -0.72 1.22
N VAL A 183 -9.87 0.59 1.46
CA VAL A 183 -8.58 1.23 1.76
C VAL A 183 -8.73 1.97 3.08
N LEU A 184 -7.93 1.60 4.08
CA LEU A 184 -7.85 2.32 5.35
C LEU A 184 -6.61 3.21 5.34
N CYS A 185 -6.80 4.52 5.45
CA CYS A 185 -5.71 5.47 5.61
C CYS A 185 -5.68 5.99 7.05
N VAL A 186 -4.51 5.94 7.68
CA VAL A 186 -4.27 6.43 9.04
C VAL A 186 -3.18 7.49 9.01
N PHE A 187 -3.50 8.69 9.46
CA PHE A 187 -2.56 9.78 9.63
C PHE A 187 -2.22 9.96 11.10
N VAL A 188 -0.93 10.07 11.42
CA VAL A 188 -0.44 10.38 12.75
C VAL A 188 0.64 11.45 12.64
N SER A 189 0.48 12.61 13.28
CA SER A 189 1.57 13.59 13.31
C SER A 189 2.80 13.03 14.03
N PRO A 190 4.02 13.51 13.73
CA PRO A 190 5.24 12.98 14.37
C PRO A 190 5.25 13.05 15.91
N ASP A 191 4.55 14.03 16.49
CA ASP A 191 4.36 14.21 17.94
C ASP A 191 3.14 13.44 18.50
N MET A 192 2.41 12.71 17.64
CA MET A 192 1.20 11.95 17.95
C MET A 192 0.00 12.75 18.48
N GLU A 193 0.04 14.09 18.43
CA GLU A 193 -1.06 14.96 18.85
C GLU A 193 -2.27 14.89 17.90
N VAL A 194 -2.00 14.75 16.61
CA VAL A 194 -3.01 14.56 15.57
C VAL A 194 -3.02 13.09 15.17
N ARG A 195 -4.12 12.41 15.46
CA ARG A 195 -4.39 11.04 15.01
C ARG A 195 -5.72 11.02 14.29
N GLN A 196 -5.72 10.60 13.05
CA GLN A 196 -6.89 10.67 12.18
C GLN A 196 -6.94 9.48 11.22
N CYS A 197 -8.15 9.10 10.80
CA CYS A 197 -8.33 8.07 9.79
C CYS A 197 -9.35 8.47 8.71
N LYS A 198 -9.24 7.80 7.57
CA LYS A 198 -10.28 7.72 6.55
C LYS A 198 -10.42 6.27 6.11
N LEU A 199 -11.65 5.78 6.05
CA LEU A 199 -11.98 4.48 5.49
C LEU A 199 -12.71 4.69 4.16
N PHE A 200 -12.21 4.08 3.11
CA PHE A 200 -12.78 4.14 1.77
C PHE A 200 -13.29 2.78 1.36
N SER A 201 -14.51 2.75 0.81
CA SER A 201 -15.12 1.55 0.23
C SER A 201 -15.01 1.60 -1.29
N ILE A 202 -14.74 0.45 -1.92
CA ILE A 202 -14.60 0.31 -3.37
C ILE A 202 -15.53 -0.80 -3.85
N THR A 203 -16.30 -0.52 -4.90
CA THR A 203 -17.14 -1.49 -5.61
C THR A 203 -16.91 -1.36 -7.10
N ASN A 204 -16.75 -2.48 -7.80
CA ASN A 204 -16.51 -2.52 -9.25
C ASN A 204 -15.38 -1.59 -9.72
N ASN A 205 -14.30 -1.51 -8.93
CA ASN A 205 -13.13 -0.67 -9.20
C ASN A 205 -13.43 0.85 -9.17
N GLU A 206 -14.53 1.24 -8.53
CA GLU A 206 -14.94 2.62 -8.33
C GLU A 206 -15.10 2.90 -6.84
N LEU A 207 -14.74 4.12 -6.44
CA LEU A 207 -14.90 4.59 -5.06
C LEU A 207 -16.39 4.75 -4.74
N GLU A 208 -16.82 4.22 -3.61
CA GLU A 208 -18.14 4.53 -3.07
C GLU A 208 -18.08 5.87 -2.32
N GLY A 209 -18.82 6.86 -2.82
CA GLY A 209 -18.91 8.18 -2.21
C GLY A 209 -18.07 9.25 -2.93
N PRO A 210 -17.77 10.38 -2.25
CA PRO A 210 -17.11 11.51 -2.89
C PRO A 210 -15.61 11.28 -3.08
N ASP A 211 -14.98 12.14 -3.88
CA ASP A 211 -13.53 12.16 -4.06
C ASP A 211 -12.79 12.14 -2.70
N PRO A 212 -11.70 11.38 -2.53
CA PRO A 212 -10.97 11.30 -1.25
C PRO A 212 -10.51 12.66 -0.69
N ALA A 213 -10.31 13.67 -1.55
CA ALA A 213 -9.99 15.04 -1.15
C ALA A 213 -11.16 15.77 -0.46
N LEU A 214 -12.39 15.35 -0.72
CA LEU A 214 -13.60 15.92 -0.11
C LEU A 214 -14.05 15.18 1.15
N VAL A 215 -13.57 13.96 1.37
CA VAL A 215 -13.84 13.21 2.60
C VAL A 215 -13.07 13.83 3.77
N GLN A 216 -13.80 14.24 4.81
CA GLN A 216 -13.17 14.78 6.02
C GLN A 216 -12.57 13.66 6.88
N PRO A 217 -11.34 13.83 7.40
CA PRO A 217 -10.72 12.84 8.27
C PRO A 217 -11.42 12.77 9.63
N ILE A 218 -11.53 11.57 10.19
CA ILE A 218 -12.13 11.30 11.49
C ILE A 218 -11.02 11.25 12.55
N ARG A 219 -11.21 11.92 13.69
CA ARG A 219 -10.25 11.87 14.81
C ARG A 219 -10.24 10.47 15.44
N ILE A 220 -9.05 9.93 15.67
CA ILE A 220 -8.84 8.68 16.42
C ILE A 220 -8.77 9.02 17.90
N THR A 221 -9.56 8.32 18.70
CA THR A 221 -9.63 8.39 20.17
C THR A 221 -9.47 6.99 20.75
N ALA A 222 -9.34 6.86 22.07
CA ALA A 222 -9.23 5.56 22.76
C ALA A 222 -10.41 4.59 22.57
N THR A 223 -11.48 5.02 21.90
CA THR A 223 -12.67 4.19 21.60
C THR A 223 -12.88 4.00 20.10
N SER A 224 -11.98 4.53 19.27
CA SER A 224 -12.10 4.46 17.81
C SER A 224 -11.89 3.04 17.31
N ARG A 225 -12.91 2.49 16.66
CA ARG A 225 -12.88 1.18 16.00
C ARG A 225 -13.16 1.35 14.52
N ILE A 226 -12.53 0.50 13.71
CA ILE A 226 -12.88 0.33 12.29
C ILE A 226 -13.84 -0.84 12.19
N MET A 227 -14.88 -0.69 11.38
CA MET A 227 -15.88 -1.72 11.10
C MET A 227 -15.88 -2.00 9.61
N LEU A 228 -15.75 -3.28 9.25
CA LEU A 228 -15.76 -3.75 7.86
C LEU A 228 -16.81 -4.84 7.69
N ASP A 229 -17.55 -4.79 6.59
CA ASP A 229 -18.45 -5.88 6.23
C ASP A 229 -17.62 -7.13 5.90
N ALA A 230 -17.91 -8.23 6.60
CA ALA A 230 -17.14 -9.46 6.49
C ALA A 230 -17.29 -10.14 5.13
N ARG A 231 -18.47 -10.07 4.50
CA ARG A 231 -18.71 -10.70 3.19
C ARG A 231 -17.91 -9.98 2.12
N ARG A 232 -17.91 -8.64 2.14
CA ARG A 232 -17.09 -7.80 1.28
C ARG A 232 -15.61 -8.08 1.55
N LEU A 233 -15.18 -8.04 2.81
CA LEU A 233 -13.78 -8.28 3.18
C LEU A 233 -13.28 -9.67 2.74
N LEU A 234 -14.15 -10.69 2.77
CA LEU A 234 -13.82 -12.05 2.31
C LEU A 234 -14.16 -12.29 0.82
N ALA A 235 -14.67 -11.28 0.11
CA ALA A 235 -15.16 -11.36 -1.26
C ALA A 235 -16.12 -12.55 -1.53
N LEU A 236 -17.06 -12.78 -0.62
CA LEU A 236 -18.06 -13.84 -0.74
C LEU A 236 -19.31 -13.34 -1.49
N SER A 237 -20.02 -14.27 -2.12
CA SER A 237 -21.40 -14.03 -2.59
C SER A 237 -22.34 -13.87 -1.41
N ASP A 238 -23.44 -13.15 -1.59
CA ASP A 238 -24.50 -13.00 -0.58
C ASP A 238 -25.17 -14.34 -0.22
N GLU A 239 -25.19 -15.28 -1.16
CA GLU A 239 -25.76 -16.62 -0.98
C GLU A 239 -24.87 -17.55 -0.12
N LEU A 240 -23.59 -17.25 0.02
CA LEU A 240 -22.67 -18.11 0.76
C LEU A 240 -22.69 -17.77 2.24
N ALA A 241 -22.80 -18.78 3.10
CA ALA A 241 -22.66 -18.58 4.54
C ALA A 241 -21.25 -18.06 4.89
N LEU A 242 -21.16 -17.19 5.91
CA LEU A 242 -19.86 -16.83 6.48
C LEU A 242 -19.19 -18.08 7.09
N PRO A 243 -17.86 -18.21 6.97
CA PRO A 243 -17.17 -19.40 7.43
C PRO A 243 -17.16 -19.50 8.96
N GLY A 244 -17.59 -20.64 9.50
CA GLY A 244 -17.60 -20.87 10.95
C GLY A 244 -18.53 -19.89 11.69
N ARG A 245 -17.97 -19.17 12.66
CA ARG A 245 -18.64 -18.09 13.41
C ARG A 245 -18.07 -16.71 13.04
N PHE A 246 -17.54 -16.56 11.82
CA PHE A 246 -17.00 -15.28 11.38
C PHE A 246 -18.09 -14.20 11.48
N PRO A 247 -17.83 -13.07 12.17
CA PRO A 247 -18.87 -12.08 12.44
C PRO A 247 -19.33 -11.42 11.15
N ALA A 248 -20.56 -10.92 11.10
CA ALA A 248 -21.05 -10.15 9.95
C ALA A 248 -20.25 -8.85 9.74
N GLU A 249 -19.79 -8.25 10.84
CA GLU A 249 -18.94 -7.08 10.86
C GLU A 249 -17.64 -7.37 11.60
N VAL A 250 -16.51 -7.16 10.94
CA VAL A 250 -15.18 -7.25 11.58
C VAL A 250 -14.89 -5.90 12.22
N SER A 251 -14.73 -5.90 13.54
CA SER A 251 -14.41 -4.69 14.31
C SER A 251 -13.07 -4.81 15.02
N PHE A 252 -12.14 -3.91 14.70
CA PHE A 252 -10.83 -3.85 15.35
C PHE A 252 -10.51 -2.43 15.83
N ASP A 253 -9.71 -2.39 16.88
CA ASP A 253 -9.27 -1.16 17.52
C ASP A 253 -8.08 -0.56 16.73
N ILE A 254 -8.17 0.74 16.41
CA ILE A 254 -7.08 1.50 15.77
C ILE A 254 -6.46 2.54 16.71
N SER A 255 -6.92 2.56 17.95
CA SER A 255 -6.48 3.43 19.03
C SER A 255 -5.40 2.80 19.92
N SER A 256 -5.09 1.51 19.72
CA SER A 256 -4.32 0.70 20.66
C SER A 256 -2.99 1.37 21.10
N PRO A 257 -2.71 1.42 22.41
CA PRO A 257 -1.48 1.97 22.99
C PRO A 257 -0.19 1.17 22.74
N ASP A 258 -0.20 0.10 21.95
CA ASP A 258 1.06 -0.58 21.57
C ASP A 258 1.92 0.26 20.61
N LEU A 259 1.37 1.35 20.07
CA LEU A 259 2.14 2.48 19.51
C LEU A 259 3.02 3.21 20.56
N GLY A 260 2.71 3.10 21.85
CA GLY A 260 3.40 3.78 22.95
C GLY A 260 4.12 2.84 23.93
N ARG A 261 3.69 1.58 24.07
CA ARG A 261 4.30 0.62 25.01
C ARG A 261 5.71 0.13 24.64
N ARG A 262 6.11 0.23 23.37
CA ARG A 262 7.46 -0.18 22.93
C ARG A 262 8.55 0.85 23.16
N LEU A 263 8.21 2.12 23.41
CA LEU A 263 9.18 3.15 23.81
C LEU A 263 9.51 3.07 25.31
N ALA A 264 8.62 2.50 26.14
CA ALA A 264 8.86 2.32 27.58
C ALA A 264 9.69 1.06 27.93
N LEU A 265 10.05 0.23 26.95
CA LEU A 265 10.87 -0.98 27.16
C LEU A 265 12.32 -0.85 26.63
N HIS A 266 12.72 0.36 26.21
CA HIS A 266 14.08 0.68 25.77
C HIS A 266 14.73 1.83 26.56
N GLU A 267 14.17 2.18 27.72
CA GLU A 267 14.77 3.10 28.70
C GLU A 267 15.21 2.36 29.99
N ASP A 268 15.74 1.14 29.85
CA ASP A 268 16.53 0.46 30.89
C ASP A 268 17.83 -0.10 30.30
#